data_AF-A0A3C1KND0-F1
#
_entry.id   AF-A0A3C1KND0-F1
#
_cell.length_a   1.000
_cell.length_b   1.000
_cell.length_c   1.000
_cell.angle_alpha   90.00
_cell.angle_beta   90.00
_cell.angle_gamma   90.00
#
_symmetry.space_group_name_H-M   'P 1'
#
loop_
_entity.id
_entity.type
_entity.pdbx_description
1 polymer ?
#
loop_
_entity_poly.entity_id
_entity_poly.type
_entity_poly.pdbx_seq_one_letter_code
_entity_poly.pdbx_strand_id
1 'polypeptide(L)'
;VAIADPSAWVPADSSLRQDIAARGTTVYFHGDVLPMLPEQMAQDTCALSEGNDRAALVCKISVSDSGQVGAFEFVEATVRSRAKLSYFAVDRYLNGHGDDLMSHATPLEALYQVYRALRAQREASELVMEDRREYRWILNDQKQIETIEPHEKLLSQKLVEECMIAANRCAARFLAEREGSGPFVTHPGFRADRLEECRKFLALHAPEVAELDPTS
;
A
#
# COMPACT_ATOMS: atom_id res chain seq x y z
N VAL A 1 -11.70 2.53 -2.01
CA VAL A 1 -10.48 3.04 -1.35
C VAL A 1 -10.52 4.55 -1.38
N ALA A 2 -10.47 5.22 -0.22
CA ALA A 2 -10.40 6.68 -0.13
C ALA A 2 -8.99 7.10 0.30
N ILE A 3 -8.36 7.98 -0.46
CA ILE A 3 -7.02 8.51 -0.18
C ILE A 3 -7.17 10.00 0.12
N ALA A 4 -6.47 10.47 1.17
CA ALA A 4 -6.42 11.88 1.50
C ALA A 4 -6.02 12.72 0.27
N ASP A 5 -6.62 13.90 0.13
CA ASP A 5 -6.31 14.81 -0.96
C ASP A 5 -5.63 16.10 -0.46
N PRO A 6 -4.29 16.11 -0.32
CA PRO A 6 -3.55 17.33 -0.03
C PRO A 6 -3.63 18.38 -1.16
N SER A 7 -3.93 17.98 -2.39
CA SER A 7 -3.94 18.90 -3.54
C SER A 7 -5.05 19.94 -3.42
N ALA A 8 -6.14 19.61 -2.71
CA ALA A 8 -7.19 20.55 -2.31
C ALA A 8 -6.67 21.75 -1.47
N TRP A 9 -5.50 21.62 -0.84
CA TRP A 9 -4.93 22.61 0.08
C TRP A 9 -3.57 23.16 -0.36
N VAL A 10 -2.97 22.62 -1.42
CA VAL A 10 -1.65 23.01 -1.93
C VAL A 10 -1.79 23.60 -3.34
N PRO A 11 -1.87 24.94 -3.48
CA PRO A 11 -1.98 25.59 -4.78
C PRO A 11 -0.80 25.24 -5.70
N ALA A 12 -1.07 25.16 -7.01
CA ALA A 12 -0.09 24.74 -8.01
C ALA A 12 1.17 25.63 -8.06
N ASP A 13 1.04 26.93 -7.85
CA ASP A 13 2.16 27.88 -7.95
C ASP A 13 2.71 28.33 -6.58
N SER A 14 2.43 27.56 -5.52
CA SER A 14 2.88 27.89 -4.16
C SER A 14 4.34 27.51 -3.91
N SER A 15 5.04 28.30 -3.07
CA SER A 15 6.35 27.92 -2.55
C SER A 15 6.30 26.59 -1.78
N LEU A 16 5.17 26.32 -1.12
CA LEU A 16 4.92 25.05 -0.44
C LEU A 16 4.99 23.86 -1.41
N ARG A 17 4.45 23.98 -2.63
CA ARG A 17 4.57 22.90 -3.62
C ARG A 17 6.01 22.66 -4.04
N GLN A 18 6.81 23.72 -4.18
CA GLN A 18 8.24 23.60 -4.49
C GLN A 18 8.99 22.86 -3.38
N ASP A 19 8.70 23.20 -2.12
CA ASP A 19 9.30 22.52 -0.96
C ASP A 19 8.88 21.04 -0.87
N ILE A 20 7.60 20.73 -1.11
CA ILE A 20 7.09 19.35 -1.15
C ILE A 20 7.78 18.57 -2.26
N ALA A 21 7.88 19.15 -3.46
CA ALA A 21 8.54 18.51 -4.60
C ALA A 21 10.05 18.29 -4.34
N ALA A 22 10.72 19.24 -3.68
CA ALA A 22 12.13 19.12 -3.32
C ALA A 22 12.37 18.01 -2.27
N ARG A 23 11.42 17.78 -1.35
CA ARG A 23 11.46 16.67 -0.38
C ARG A 23 11.16 15.32 -1.03
N GLY A 24 10.16 15.27 -1.93
CA GLY A 24 9.77 14.08 -2.70
C GLY A 24 9.05 12.98 -1.91
N THR A 25 9.51 12.66 -0.70
CA THR A 25 8.90 11.65 0.19
C THR A 25 9.14 12.00 1.67
N THR A 26 8.31 11.44 2.55
CA THR A 26 8.62 11.40 3.98
C THR A 26 9.78 10.44 4.20
N VAL A 27 10.76 10.85 5.01
CA VAL A 27 11.90 10.00 5.40
C VAL A 27 11.67 9.50 6.83
N TYR A 28 11.60 8.18 6.98
CA TYR A 28 11.42 7.52 8.27
C TYR A 28 12.78 7.08 8.83
N PHE A 29 13.18 7.67 9.95
CA PHE A 29 14.35 7.26 10.71
C PHE A 29 13.93 6.40 11.92
N HIS A 30 14.91 5.72 12.52
CA HIS A 30 14.68 5.05 13.79
C HIS A 30 14.45 6.10 14.88
N GLY A 31 13.19 6.24 15.32
CA GLY A 31 12.78 7.18 16.37
C GLY A 31 12.58 8.62 15.91
N ASP A 32 12.56 8.88 14.60
CA ASP A 32 12.28 10.22 14.06
C ASP A 32 11.64 10.15 12.68
N VAL A 33 10.97 11.22 12.27
CA VAL A 33 10.33 11.33 10.96
C VAL A 33 10.57 12.72 10.39
N LEU A 34 11.04 12.78 9.14
CA LEU A 34 11.09 14.02 8.38
C LEU A 34 9.93 14.02 7.38
N PRO A 35 8.80 14.68 7.71
CA PRO A 35 7.60 14.60 6.89
C PRO A 35 7.77 15.37 5.57
N MET A 36 7.20 14.82 4.50
CA MET A 36 7.13 15.51 3.20
C MET A 36 6.25 16.77 3.29
N LEU A 37 5.09 16.63 3.94
CA LEU A 37 4.15 17.71 4.17
C LEU A 37 4.46 18.42 5.50
N PRO A 38 4.10 19.71 5.65
CA PRO A 38 4.07 20.35 6.96
C PRO A 38 3.23 19.54 7.95
N GLU A 39 3.69 19.40 9.20
CA GLU A 39 3.08 18.51 10.18
C GLU A 39 1.60 18.83 10.44
N GLN A 40 1.27 20.12 10.61
CA GLN A 40 -0.12 20.59 10.77
C GLN A 40 -1.00 20.19 9.57
N MET A 41 -0.48 20.28 8.35
CA MET A 41 -1.23 19.89 7.16
C MET A 41 -1.43 18.37 7.10
N ALA A 42 -0.39 17.59 7.44
CA ALA A 42 -0.46 16.13 7.46
C ALA A 42 -1.45 15.62 8.50
N GLN A 43 -1.40 16.14 9.74
CA GLN A 43 -2.18 15.65 10.88
C GLN A 43 -3.59 16.25 10.95
N ASP A 44 -3.75 17.56 10.76
CA ASP A 44 -5.02 18.22 11.04
C ASP A 44 -5.91 18.30 9.79
N THR A 45 -5.29 18.48 8.62
CA THR A 45 -6.01 18.80 7.37
C THR A 45 -6.19 17.58 6.47
N CYS A 46 -5.11 16.83 6.22
CA CYS A 46 -5.12 15.73 5.25
C CYS A 46 -5.47 14.39 5.90
N ALA A 47 -5.12 14.16 7.17
CA ALA A 47 -5.43 12.90 7.82
C ALA A 47 -6.94 12.62 7.79
N LEU A 48 -7.31 11.40 7.38
CA LEU A 48 -8.67 10.89 7.39
C LEU A 48 -9.09 10.48 8.81
N SER A 49 -8.99 11.43 9.74
CA SER A 49 -9.26 11.24 11.16
C SER A 49 -10.71 10.86 11.42
N GLU A 50 -10.92 10.02 12.43
CA GLU A 50 -12.25 9.56 12.84
C GLU A 50 -13.18 10.74 13.16
N GLY A 51 -14.45 10.62 12.76
CA GLY A 51 -15.51 11.58 13.05
C GLY A 51 -15.46 12.88 12.25
N ASN A 52 -14.40 13.11 11.46
CA ASN A 52 -14.16 14.36 10.77
C ASN A 52 -14.47 14.25 9.27
N ASP A 53 -15.10 15.28 8.70
CA ASP A 53 -15.27 15.39 7.25
C ASP A 53 -13.93 15.81 6.61
N ARG A 54 -13.49 15.06 5.60
CA ARG A 54 -12.21 15.25 4.92
C ARG A 54 -12.34 15.07 3.42
N ALA A 55 -11.66 15.93 2.65
CA ALA A 55 -11.53 15.76 1.21
C ALA A 55 -10.67 14.53 0.91
N ALA A 56 -11.14 13.72 -0.03
CA ALA A 56 -10.46 12.52 -0.47
C ALA A 56 -10.68 12.27 -1.96
N LEU A 57 -9.66 11.75 -2.62
CA LEU A 57 -9.81 11.10 -3.91
C LEU A 57 -10.19 9.64 -3.67
N VAL A 58 -11.36 9.24 -4.16
CA VAL A 58 -11.94 7.92 -3.92
C VAL A 58 -11.87 7.08 -5.19
N CYS A 59 -11.22 5.92 -5.08
CA CYS A 59 -11.28 4.85 -6.07
C CYS A 59 -12.37 3.86 -5.67
N LYS A 60 -13.47 3.82 -6.42
CA LYS A 60 -14.51 2.78 -6.33
C LYS A 60 -14.11 1.63 -7.25
N ILE A 61 -14.10 0.40 -6.72
CA ILE A 61 -13.58 -0.77 -7.43
C ILE A 61 -14.58 -1.91 -7.26
N SER A 62 -14.99 -2.54 -8.36
CA SER A 62 -15.71 -3.81 -8.35
C SER A 62 -14.71 -4.97 -8.36
N VAL A 63 -14.85 -5.90 -7.41
CA VAL A 63 -14.03 -7.11 -7.31
C VAL A 63 -14.97 -8.31 -7.41
N SER A 64 -14.66 -9.25 -8.31
CA SER A 64 -15.43 -10.50 -8.44
C SER A 64 -15.07 -11.48 -7.31
N ASP A 65 -15.87 -12.54 -7.15
CA ASP A 65 -15.57 -13.64 -6.21
C ASP A 65 -14.24 -14.36 -6.54
N SER A 66 -13.82 -14.31 -7.80
CA SER A 66 -12.52 -14.82 -8.24
C SER A 66 -11.35 -13.86 -7.99
N GLY A 67 -11.59 -12.67 -7.42
CA GLY A 67 -10.56 -11.67 -7.14
C GLY A 67 -10.17 -10.81 -8.35
N GLN A 68 -10.89 -10.92 -9.47
CA GLN A 68 -10.63 -10.08 -10.63
C GLN A 68 -11.13 -8.65 -10.38
N VAL A 69 -10.27 -7.68 -10.68
CA VAL A 69 -10.59 -6.26 -10.63
C VAL A 69 -11.35 -5.86 -11.90
N GLY A 70 -12.64 -5.56 -11.74
CA GLY A 70 -13.55 -5.18 -12.81
C GLY A 70 -13.60 -3.68 -13.06
N ALA A 71 -14.83 -3.13 -13.11
CA ALA A 71 -15.07 -1.71 -13.30
C ALA A 71 -14.53 -0.90 -12.11
N PHE A 72 -14.00 0.29 -12.41
CA PHE A 72 -13.57 1.24 -11.40
C PHE A 72 -13.90 2.67 -11.81
N GLU A 73 -13.95 3.55 -10.83
CA GLU A 73 -14.26 4.97 -10.99
C GLU A 73 -13.45 5.78 -9.96
N PHE A 74 -12.87 6.89 -10.40
CA PHE A 74 -12.23 7.87 -9.52
C PHE A 74 -13.15 9.07 -9.36
N VAL A 75 -13.44 9.44 -8.12
CA VAL A 75 -14.26 10.61 -7.77
C VAL A 75 -13.64 11.39 -6.63
N GLU A 76 -13.73 12.72 -6.69
CA GLU A 76 -13.47 13.57 -5.54
C GLU A 76 -14.67 13.51 -4.60
N ALA A 77 -14.44 13.33 -3.30
CA ALA A 77 -15.50 13.21 -2.33
C ALA A 77 -15.10 13.76 -0.96
N THR A 78 -16.10 14.11 -0.17
CA THR A 78 -15.95 14.31 1.28
C THR A 78 -16.26 13.01 2.00
N VAL A 79 -15.31 12.51 2.78
CA VAL A 79 -15.44 11.27 3.56
C VAL A 79 -15.37 11.56 5.05
N ARG A 80 -16.11 10.77 5.85
CA ARG A 80 -16.02 10.76 7.31
C ARG A 80 -15.68 9.37 7.79
N SER A 81 -14.46 9.19 8.31
CA SER A 81 -14.06 7.91 8.90
C SER A 81 -14.89 7.63 10.16
N ARG A 82 -15.38 6.39 10.28
CA ARG A 82 -16.23 5.97 11.40
C ARG A 82 -15.47 5.39 12.57
N ALA A 83 -14.20 5.01 12.38
CA ALA A 83 -13.36 4.43 13.41
C ALA A 83 -11.88 4.54 13.03
N LYS A 84 -11.01 4.82 14.00
CA LYS A 84 -9.56 4.68 13.88
C LYS A 84 -9.12 3.31 14.40
N LEU A 85 -8.95 2.36 13.49
CA LEU A 85 -8.60 0.98 13.83
C LEU A 85 -7.09 0.75 13.72
N SER A 86 -6.49 0.03 14.68
CA SER A 86 -5.10 -0.41 14.59
C SER A 86 -4.99 -1.77 13.90
N TYR A 87 -3.86 -2.02 13.23
CA TYR A 87 -3.60 -3.33 12.62
C TYR A 87 -3.72 -4.48 13.62
N PHE A 88 -3.21 -4.29 14.84
CA PHE A 88 -3.27 -5.30 15.89
C PHE A 88 -4.72 -5.62 16.31
N ALA A 89 -5.57 -4.61 16.50
CA ALA A 89 -6.96 -4.82 16.87
C ALA A 89 -7.75 -5.55 15.77
N VAL A 90 -7.55 -5.16 14.51
CA VAL A 90 -8.19 -5.83 13.36
C VAL A 90 -7.67 -7.26 13.21
N ASP A 91 -6.38 -7.49 13.36
CA ASP A 91 -5.79 -8.82 13.28
C ASP A 91 -6.34 -9.77 14.35
N ARG A 92 -6.41 -9.30 15.61
CA ARG A 92 -7.05 -10.05 16.69
C ARG A 92 -8.50 -10.39 16.39
N TYR A 93 -9.28 -9.43 15.91
CA TYR A 93 -10.67 -9.64 15.54
C TYR A 93 -10.80 -10.69 14.42
N LEU A 94 -10.04 -10.56 13.34
CA LEU A 94 -10.08 -11.49 12.20
C LEU A 94 -9.61 -12.91 12.58
N ASN A 95 -8.73 -13.03 13.57
CA ASN A 95 -8.28 -14.31 14.12
C ASN A 95 -9.21 -14.87 15.21
N GLY A 96 -10.35 -14.23 15.50
CA GLY A 96 -11.31 -14.69 16.52
C GLY A 96 -10.88 -14.47 17.96
N HIS A 97 -9.93 -13.56 18.22
CA HIS A 97 -9.33 -13.28 19.53
C HIS A 97 -9.82 -11.94 20.14
N GLY A 98 -11.10 -11.60 19.98
CA GLY A 98 -11.73 -10.47 20.66
C GLY A 98 -12.97 -9.91 19.95
N ASP A 99 -13.85 -9.30 20.73
CA ASP A 99 -15.14 -8.76 20.28
C ASP A 99 -15.13 -7.22 20.19
N ASP A 100 -13.96 -6.60 20.39
CA ASP A 100 -13.79 -5.14 20.52
C ASP A 100 -14.21 -4.37 19.25
N LEU A 101 -14.30 -5.05 18.11
CA LEU A 101 -14.67 -4.46 16.82
C LEU A 101 -16.05 -4.93 16.30
N MET A 102 -16.89 -5.50 17.16
CA MET A 102 -18.24 -5.96 16.80
C MET A 102 -19.12 -4.89 16.14
N SER A 103 -19.01 -3.64 16.59
CA SER A 103 -19.70 -2.49 15.97
C SER A 103 -19.30 -2.24 14.51
N HIS A 104 -18.19 -2.81 14.06
CA HIS A 104 -17.63 -2.68 12.73
C HIS A 104 -17.48 -4.04 12.02
N ALA A 105 -18.12 -5.09 12.53
CA ALA A 105 -18.00 -6.46 11.99
C ALA A 105 -18.35 -6.52 10.50
N THR A 106 -19.52 -6.02 10.10
CA THR A 106 -19.99 -6.07 8.71
C THR A 106 -19.00 -5.48 7.69
N PRO A 107 -18.52 -4.22 7.83
CA PRO A 107 -17.54 -3.70 6.88
C PRO A 107 -16.18 -4.43 6.95
N LEU A 108 -15.74 -4.89 8.14
CA LEU A 108 -14.47 -5.62 8.27
C LEU A 108 -14.53 -7.00 7.62
N GLU A 109 -15.61 -7.75 7.81
CA GLU A 109 -15.83 -9.05 7.20
C GLU A 109 -15.93 -8.93 5.68
N ALA A 110 -16.66 -7.93 5.17
CA ALA A 110 -16.73 -7.65 3.74
C ALA A 110 -15.34 -7.34 3.16
N LEU A 111 -14.56 -6.50 3.85
CA LEU A 111 -13.19 -6.17 3.45
C LEU A 111 -12.26 -7.39 3.49
N TYR A 112 -12.46 -8.29 4.47
CA TYR A 112 -11.71 -9.53 4.57
C TYR A 112 -12.03 -10.51 3.43
N GLN A 113 -13.29 -10.60 2.99
CA GLN A 113 -13.65 -11.40 1.81
C GLN A 113 -12.99 -10.84 0.54
N VAL A 114 -13.02 -9.51 0.36
CA VAL A 114 -12.35 -8.85 -0.77
C VAL A 114 -10.85 -9.12 -0.74
N TYR A 115 -10.19 -8.99 0.41
CA TYR A 115 -8.78 -9.33 0.57
C TYR A 115 -8.49 -10.77 0.14
N ARG A 116 -9.27 -11.75 0.62
CA ARG A 116 -9.05 -13.16 0.29
C ARG A 116 -9.16 -13.42 -1.20
N ALA A 117 -10.16 -12.83 -1.86
CA ALA A 117 -10.34 -12.96 -3.31
C ALA A 117 -9.15 -12.34 -4.07
N LEU A 118 -8.79 -11.09 -3.76
CA LEU A 118 -7.64 -10.39 -4.38
C LEU A 118 -6.34 -11.16 -4.18
N ARG A 119 -6.07 -11.62 -2.96
CA ARG A 119 -4.85 -12.35 -2.60
C ARG A 119 -4.75 -13.65 -3.38
N ALA A 120 -5.82 -14.46 -3.39
CA ALA A 120 -5.83 -15.73 -4.10
C ALA A 120 -5.59 -15.55 -5.61
N GLN A 121 -6.22 -14.52 -6.21
CA GLN A 121 -5.98 -14.21 -7.62
C GLN A 121 -4.54 -13.80 -7.90
N ARG A 122 -3.95 -13.00 -7.00
CA ARG A 122 -2.55 -12.55 -7.11
C ARG A 122 -1.58 -13.72 -6.98
N GLU A 123 -1.78 -14.59 -5.99
CA GLU A 123 -0.95 -15.80 -5.80
C GLU A 123 -1.06 -16.77 -6.97
N ALA A 124 -2.23 -16.85 -7.62
CA ALA A 124 -2.44 -17.73 -8.77
C ALA A 124 -1.85 -17.19 -10.09
N SER A 125 -1.70 -15.87 -10.22
CA SER A 125 -1.43 -15.22 -11.52
C SER A 125 -0.16 -14.35 -11.54
N GLU A 126 0.44 -14.08 -10.38
CA GLU A 126 1.48 -13.06 -10.24
C GLU A 126 2.54 -13.45 -9.20
N LEU A 127 3.62 -12.67 -9.16
CA LEU A 127 4.66 -12.83 -8.16
C LEU A 127 4.24 -12.17 -6.85
N VAL A 128 4.07 -13.02 -5.84
CA VAL A 128 3.83 -12.60 -4.47
C VAL A 128 5.09 -12.89 -3.67
N MET A 129 5.77 -11.83 -3.22
CA MET A 129 6.97 -12.01 -2.40
C MET A 129 6.63 -12.74 -1.11
N GLU A 130 7.46 -13.72 -0.76
CA GLU A 130 7.41 -14.37 0.54
C GLU A 130 7.66 -13.37 1.66
N ASP A 131 7.01 -13.58 2.80
CA ASP A 131 7.24 -12.76 3.98
C ASP A 131 8.69 -12.97 4.43
N ARG A 132 9.47 -11.89 4.35
CA ARG A 132 10.81 -11.88 4.92
C ARG A 132 10.72 -11.56 6.39
N ARG A 133 11.59 -12.16 7.19
CA ARG A 133 11.72 -11.81 8.59
C ARG A 133 12.25 -10.39 8.70
N GLU A 134 11.39 -9.47 9.11
CA GLU A 134 11.75 -8.10 9.41
C GLU A 134 12.07 -7.95 10.90
N TYR A 135 12.75 -6.86 11.24
CA TYR A 135 13.12 -6.55 12.62
C TYR A 135 12.74 -5.11 12.95
N ARG A 136 12.20 -4.91 14.15
CA ARG A 136 11.89 -3.59 14.69
C ARG A 136 12.84 -3.25 15.82
N TRP A 137 13.36 -2.02 15.80
CA TRP A 137 14.18 -1.50 16.90
C TRP A 137 13.27 -0.81 17.90
N ILE A 138 13.36 -1.23 19.16
CA ILE A 138 12.75 -0.55 20.29
C ILE A 138 13.82 0.37 20.86
N LEU A 139 13.51 1.65 20.95
CA LEU A 139 14.44 2.67 21.45
C LEU A 139 14.06 3.03 22.87
N ASN A 140 15.06 3.26 23.72
CA ASN A 140 14.87 3.84 25.05
C ASN A 140 14.66 5.37 24.99
N ASP A 141 14.45 5.98 26.14
CA ASP A 141 14.23 7.44 26.28
C ASP A 141 15.39 8.30 25.74
N GLN A 142 16.60 7.73 25.62
CA GLN A 142 17.78 8.40 25.03
C GLN A 142 17.93 8.14 23.53
N LYS A 143 16.88 7.60 22.87
CA LYS A 143 16.87 7.18 21.46
C LYS A 143 17.97 6.16 21.12
N GLN A 144 18.47 5.41 22.11
CA GLN A 144 19.41 4.30 21.90
C GLN A 144 18.62 3.00 21.72
N ILE A 145 19.17 2.07 20.95
CA ILE A 145 18.56 0.75 20.76
C ILE A 145 18.55 0.02 22.11
N GLU A 146 17.36 -0.31 22.60
CA GLU A 146 17.15 -1.11 23.79
C GLU A 146 17.00 -2.59 23.42
N THR A 147 16.10 -2.89 22.48
CA THR A 147 15.90 -4.24 21.94
C THR A 147 15.70 -4.22 20.43
N ILE A 148 16.01 -5.35 19.79
CA ILE A 148 15.68 -5.62 18.39
C ILE A 148 14.80 -6.86 18.37
N GLU A 149 13.57 -6.69 17.91
CA GLU A 149 12.56 -7.73 17.96
C GLU A 149 12.17 -8.16 16.54
N PRO A 150 11.93 -9.46 16.30
CA PRO A 150 11.38 -9.90 15.03
C PRO A 150 9.98 -9.31 14.85
N HIS A 151 9.69 -8.82 13.65
CA HIS A 151 8.39 -8.32 13.26
C HIS A 151 7.84 -9.20 12.14
N GLU A 152 6.64 -9.74 12.38
CA GLU A 152 5.89 -10.48 11.36
C GLU A 152 4.74 -9.63 10.86
N LYS A 153 4.49 -9.75 9.56
CA LYS A 153 3.41 -9.02 8.90
C LYS A 153 2.06 -9.62 9.28
N LEU A 154 1.24 -8.82 9.96
CA LEU A 154 -0.11 -9.18 10.39
C LEU A 154 -1.05 -9.39 9.19
N LEU A 155 -2.10 -10.19 9.38
CA LEU A 155 -3.14 -10.41 8.38
C LEU A 155 -3.81 -9.09 7.98
N SER A 156 -4.06 -8.22 8.97
CA SER A 156 -4.65 -6.90 8.74
C SER A 156 -3.77 -5.99 7.87
N GLN A 157 -2.44 -6.13 7.94
CA GLN A 157 -1.51 -5.39 7.07
C GLN A 157 -1.57 -5.92 5.63
N LYS A 158 -1.62 -7.24 5.45
CA LYS A 158 -1.80 -7.87 4.12
C LYS A 158 -3.15 -7.47 3.50
N LEU A 159 -4.20 -7.39 4.30
CA LEU A 159 -5.52 -6.91 3.89
C LEU A 159 -5.48 -5.50 3.31
N VAL A 160 -4.84 -4.56 4.01
CA VAL A 160 -4.69 -3.19 3.50
C VAL A 160 -3.81 -3.16 2.25
N GLU A 161 -2.73 -3.94 2.23
CA GLU A 161 -1.84 -4.05 1.08
C GLU A 161 -2.58 -4.44 -0.21
N GLU A 162 -3.38 -5.51 -0.20
CA GLU A 162 -4.12 -5.95 -1.39
C GLU A 162 -5.11 -4.88 -1.89
N CYS A 163 -5.77 -4.18 -0.96
CA CYS A 163 -6.68 -3.10 -1.31
C CYS A 163 -5.95 -1.92 -1.98
N MET A 164 -4.76 -1.57 -1.47
CA MET A 164 -3.95 -0.50 -2.06
C MET A 164 -3.38 -0.90 -3.42
N ILE A 165 -2.98 -2.16 -3.60
CA ILE A 165 -2.50 -2.67 -4.89
C ILE A 165 -3.62 -2.65 -5.92
N ALA A 166 -4.83 -3.08 -5.56
CA ALA A 166 -5.99 -2.98 -6.45
C ALA A 166 -6.27 -1.52 -6.86
N ALA A 167 -6.22 -0.57 -5.92
CA ALA A 167 -6.41 0.86 -6.22
C ALA A 167 -5.31 1.43 -7.10
N ASN A 168 -4.05 1.11 -6.85
CA ASN A 168 -2.91 1.58 -7.64
C ASN A 168 -2.95 1.05 -9.07
N ARG A 169 -3.40 -0.20 -9.26
CA ARG A 169 -3.64 -0.77 -10.59
C ARG A 169 -4.76 -0.05 -11.34
N CYS A 170 -5.84 0.28 -10.64
CA CYS A 170 -6.91 1.11 -11.22
C CYS A 170 -6.38 2.49 -11.63
N ALA A 171 -5.51 3.12 -10.82
CA ALA A 171 -4.92 4.41 -11.15
C ALA A 171 -3.99 4.33 -12.38
N ALA A 172 -3.14 3.31 -12.45
CA ALA A 172 -2.28 3.07 -13.60
C ALA A 172 -3.11 2.84 -14.89
N ARG A 173 -4.17 2.03 -14.81
CA ARG A 173 -5.11 1.81 -15.93
C ARG A 173 -5.84 3.10 -16.33
N PHE A 174 -6.33 3.86 -15.36
CA PHE A 174 -7.03 5.12 -15.59
C PHE A 174 -6.18 6.11 -16.38
N LEU A 175 -4.91 6.26 -15.99
CA LEU A 175 -3.94 7.15 -16.66
C LEU A 175 -3.59 6.62 -18.06
N ALA A 176 -3.29 5.32 -18.19
CA ALA A 176 -2.93 4.72 -19.47
C ALA A 176 -4.05 4.81 -20.51
N GLU A 177 -5.30 4.50 -20.13
CA GLU A 177 -6.47 4.57 -21.02
C GLU A 177 -6.79 5.99 -21.50
N ARG A 178 -6.31 7.02 -20.79
CA ARG A 178 -6.54 8.44 -21.10
C ARG A 178 -5.31 9.14 -21.68
N GLU A 179 -4.24 8.38 -21.94
CA GLU A 179 -2.94 8.94 -22.34
C GLU A 179 -2.46 10.04 -21.37
N GLY A 180 -2.84 9.91 -20.10
CA GLY A 180 -2.52 10.88 -19.06
C GLY A 180 -1.05 10.80 -18.66
N SER A 181 -0.42 11.96 -18.47
CA SER A 181 0.91 12.03 -17.87
C SER A 181 0.84 11.73 -16.36
N GLY A 182 1.71 10.87 -15.87
CA GLY A 182 1.82 10.60 -14.44
C GLY A 182 2.96 9.63 -14.11
N PRO A 183 3.35 9.54 -12.83
CA PRO A 183 4.35 8.57 -12.41
C PRO A 183 3.78 7.15 -12.46
N PHE A 184 4.53 6.24 -13.09
CA PHE A 184 4.28 4.80 -13.05
C PHE A 184 5.36 4.12 -12.21
N VAL A 185 4.95 3.19 -11.34
CA VAL A 185 5.89 2.31 -10.65
C VAL A 185 6.20 1.16 -11.59
N THR A 186 7.43 1.12 -12.11
CA THR A 186 7.88 0.10 -13.05
C THR A 186 9.03 -0.70 -12.46
N HIS A 187 9.03 -2.02 -12.69
CA HIS A 187 10.18 -2.87 -12.40
C HIS A 187 10.67 -3.45 -13.74
N PRO A 188 11.88 -3.08 -14.23
CA PRO A 188 12.33 -3.45 -15.57
C PRO A 188 12.72 -4.93 -15.72
N GLY A 189 12.65 -5.71 -14.63
CA GLY A 189 13.08 -7.12 -14.63
C GLY A 189 14.60 -7.22 -14.65
N PHE A 190 15.11 -8.17 -15.42
CA PHE A 190 16.55 -8.36 -15.58
C PHE A 190 17.15 -7.32 -16.52
N ARG A 191 18.32 -6.80 -16.15
CA ARG A 191 19.06 -5.88 -17.03
C ARG A 191 19.56 -6.60 -18.28
N ALA A 192 19.43 -5.94 -19.43
CA ALA A 192 19.83 -6.49 -20.73
C ALA A 192 21.31 -6.97 -20.77
N ASP A 193 22.21 -6.23 -20.11
CA ASP A 193 23.64 -6.54 -20.03
C ASP A 193 23.97 -7.73 -19.10
N ARG A 194 22.98 -8.26 -18.37
CA ARG A 194 23.12 -9.37 -17.42
C ARG A 194 22.33 -10.62 -17.83
N LEU A 195 21.69 -10.63 -19.00
CA LEU A 195 20.85 -11.74 -19.43
C LEU A 195 21.63 -13.04 -19.65
N GLU A 196 22.84 -12.98 -20.21
CA GLU A 196 23.67 -14.18 -20.36
C GLU A 196 24.07 -14.81 -19.02
N GLU A 197 24.41 -13.97 -18.04
CA GLU A 197 24.74 -14.42 -16.69
C GLU A 197 23.52 -15.06 -16.01
N CYS A 198 22.34 -14.43 -16.16
CA CYS A 198 21.07 -14.98 -15.69
C CYS A 198 20.78 -16.36 -16.31
N ARG A 199 20.90 -16.51 -17.63
CA ARG A 199 20.68 -17.81 -18.31
C ARG A 199 21.64 -18.90 -17.83
N LYS A 200 22.92 -18.57 -17.67
CA LYS A 200 23.92 -19.51 -17.12
C LYS A 200 23.58 -19.94 -15.70
N PHE A 201 23.15 -18.99 -14.87
CA PHE A 201 22.71 -19.27 -13.49
C PHE A 201 21.49 -20.20 -13.47
N LEU A 202 20.46 -19.91 -14.28
CA LEU A 202 19.26 -20.73 -14.38
C LEU A 202 19.58 -22.14 -14.90
N ALA A 203 20.42 -22.28 -15.93
CA ALA A 203 20.83 -23.59 -16.44
C ALA A 203 21.54 -24.45 -15.38
N LEU A 204 22.28 -23.82 -14.46
CA LEU A 204 23.02 -24.53 -13.42
C LEU A 204 22.14 -24.89 -12.20
N HIS A 205 21.22 -24.01 -11.81
CA HIS A 205 20.51 -24.09 -10.53
C HIS A 205 19.01 -24.35 -10.64
N ALA A 206 18.40 -24.11 -11.79
CA ALA A 206 16.98 -24.30 -12.07
C ALA A 206 16.77 -24.76 -13.54
N PRO A 207 17.32 -25.93 -13.93
CA PRO A 207 17.33 -26.40 -15.31
C PRO A 207 15.93 -26.55 -15.92
N GLU A 208 14.90 -26.75 -15.09
CA GLU A 208 13.49 -26.84 -15.49
C GLU A 208 12.92 -25.55 -16.10
N VAL A 209 13.53 -24.39 -15.84
CA VAL A 209 13.13 -23.08 -16.39
C VAL A 209 14.20 -22.45 -17.29
N ALA A 210 15.29 -23.16 -17.57
CA ALA A 210 16.45 -22.59 -18.28
C ALA A 210 16.16 -22.18 -19.73
N GLU A 211 15.17 -22.82 -20.36
CA GLU A 211 14.73 -22.52 -21.74
C GLU A 211 13.68 -21.39 -21.82
N LEU A 212 13.19 -20.89 -20.68
CA LEU A 212 12.28 -19.76 -20.64
C LEU A 212 13.05 -18.46 -20.91
N ASP A 213 12.40 -17.50 -21.57
CA ASP A 213 12.98 -16.18 -21.75
C ASP A 213 12.89 -15.41 -20.42
N PRO A 214 14.02 -15.04 -19.78
CA PRO A 214 13.99 -14.27 -18.53
C PRO A 214 13.35 -12.88 -18.67
N THR A 215 13.11 -12.40 -19.90
CA THR A 215 12.42 -11.12 -20.15
C THR A 215 10.92 -11.23 -20.42
N SER A 216 10.38 -12.44 -20.56
CA SER A 216 8.95 -12.68 -20.83
C SER A 216 8.09 -12.70 -19.58
#